data_AF-A0A8F7UEK3-F1
#
_entry.id   AF-A0A8F7UEK3-F1
#
_cell.length_a   1.000
_cell.length_b   1.000
_cell.length_c   1.000
_cell.angle_alpha   90.00
_cell.angle_beta   90.00
_cell.angle_gamma   90.00
#
_symmetry.space_group_name_H-M   'P 1'
#
loop_
_entity.id
_entity.type
_entity.pdbx_description
1 polymer ?
#
loop_
_entity_poly.entity_id
_entity_poly.type
_entity_poly.pdbx_seq_one_letter_code
_entity_poly.pdbx_strand_id
1 'polypeptide(L)' 'MYLTLPEWNQRQPRPRSLETVRRWVRECRISPPPLKDGREYLFHENAVKIDVKNKPTGRLLKRIRDGKKAKP' A
#
# COMPACT_ATOMS: atom_id res chain seq x y z
N MET A 1 9.94 17.62 -1.10
CA MET A 1 8.92 18.04 -2.09
C MET A 1 7.57 17.41 -1.72
N TYR A 2 6.45 18.10 -1.95
CA TYR A 2 5.10 17.58 -1.69
C TYR A 2 4.42 17.12 -2.99
N LEU A 3 3.58 16.10 -2.88
CA LEU A 3 2.82 15.50 -3.97
C LEU A 3 1.33 15.56 -3.65
N THR A 4 0.51 15.76 -4.68
CA THR A 4 -0.94 15.61 -4.52
C THR A 4 -1.31 14.14 -4.31
N LEU A 5 -2.47 13.89 -3.72
CA LEU A 5 -3.02 12.53 -3.55
C LEU A 5 -3.03 11.69 -4.85
N PRO A 6 -3.50 12.19 -6.01
CA PRO A 6 -3.45 11.41 -7.26
C PRO A 6 -2.03 11.12 -7.73
N GLU A 7 -1.11 12.10 -7.66
CA GLU A 7 0.29 11.89 -8.04
C GLU A 7 0.99 10.85 -7.16
N TRP A 8 0.83 10.95 -5.84
CA TRP A 8 1.40 9.98 -4.91
C TRP A 8 0.88 8.55 -5.18
N ASN A 9 -0.41 8.43 -5.51
CA ASN A 9 -1.04 7.16 -5.84
C ASN A 9 -0.54 6.55 -7.15
N GLN A 10 -0.27 7.37 -8.17
CA GLN A 10 0.31 6.92 -9.44
C GLN A 10 1.74 6.41 -9.28
N ARG A 11 2.49 6.93 -8.31
CA ARG A 11 3.85 6.47 -7.99
C ARG A 11 3.89 5.16 -7.19
N GLN A 12 2.75 4.69 -6.67
CA GLN A 12 2.70 3.42 -5.96
C GLN A 12 2.88 2.24 -6.94
N PRO A 13 3.49 1.12 -6.52
CA PRO A 13 3.65 -0.07 -7.37
C PRO A 13 2.33 -0.59 -7.95
N ARG A 14 1.22 -0.34 -7.23
CA ARG A 14 -0.12 -0.64 -7.69
C ARG A 14 -1.07 0.49 -7.31
N PRO A 15 -1.38 1.41 -8.23
CA PRO A 15 -2.34 2.48 -7.99
C PRO A 15 -3.71 1.92 -7.59
N ARG A 16 -4.39 2.60 -6.67
CA ARG A 16 -5.75 2.27 -6.21
C ARG A 16 -6.72 3.41 -6.50
N SER A 17 -8.01 3.23 -6.19
CA SER A 17 -8.96 4.34 -6.25
C SER A 17 -8.57 5.42 -5.24
N LEU A 18 -8.82 6.69 -5.59
CA LEU A 18 -8.49 7.82 -4.71
C LEU A 18 -9.21 7.72 -3.36
N GLU A 19 -10.44 7.18 -3.33
CA GLU A 19 -11.17 6.93 -2.09
C GLU A 19 -10.50 5.88 -1.20
N THR A 20 -9.90 4.84 -1.79
CA THR A 20 -9.10 3.86 -1.02
C THR A 20 -7.91 4.54 -0.35
N VAL A 21 -7.22 5.43 -1.08
CA VAL A 21 -6.08 6.18 -0.52
C VAL A 21 -6.55 7.15 0.57
N ARG A 22 -7.66 7.86 0.37
CA ARG A 22 -8.28 8.72 1.40
C ARG A 22 -8.63 7.93 2.66
N ARG A 23 -9.14 6.70 2.50
CA ARG A 23 -9.40 5.80 3.64
C ARG A 23 -8.11 5.45 4.38
N TRP A 24 -7.02 5.16 3.68
CA TRP A 24 -5.72 4.90 4.33
C TRP A 24 -5.21 6.10 5.13
N VAL A 25 -5.42 7.32 4.64
CA VAL A 25 -5.09 8.55 5.38
C VAL A 25 -5.91 8.64 6.68
N ARG A 26 -7.22 8.42 6.61
CA ARG A 26 -8.10 8.41 7.80
C ARG A 26 -7.76 7.31 8.80
N GLU A 27 -7.30 6.16 8.31
CA GLU A 27 -6.86 5.01 9.11
C GLU A 27 -5.41 5.16 9.62
N CYS A 28 -4.75 6.31 9.41
CA CYS A 28 -3.36 6.58 9.79
C CYS A 28 -2.36 5.54 9.24
N ARG A 29 -2.59 5.03 8.03
CA ARG A 29 -1.77 3.99 7.39
C ARG A 29 -0.67 4.54 6.48
N ILE A 30 -0.40 5.84 6.50
CA ILE A 30 0.63 6.50 5.70
C ILE A 30 1.60 7.23 6.63
N SER A 31 2.91 7.08 6.40
CA SER A 31 3.95 7.78 7.16
C SER A 31 5.06 8.35 6.27
N PRO A 32 5.46 9.62 6.46
CA PRO A 32 4.85 10.61 7.36
C PRO A 32 3.38 10.92 6.98
N PRO A 33 2.55 11.32 7.96
CA PRO A 33 1.15 11.62 7.71
C PRO A 33 1.03 12.81 6.74
N PRO A 34 0.11 12.74 5.75
CA PRO A 34 -0.07 13.83 4.81
C PRO A 34 -0.72 15.03 5.48
N LEU A 35 -0.37 16.22 4.98
CA LEU A 35 -0.97 17.48 5.43
C LEU A 35 -2.29 17.71 4.69
N LYS A 36 -3.30 18.24 5.37
CA LYS A 36 -4.57 18.64 4.74
C LYS A 36 -4.49 20.12 4.40
N ASP A 37 -4.41 20.43 3.11
CA ASP A 37 -4.36 21.79 2.59
C ASP A 37 -5.67 22.11 1.85
N GLY A 38 -6.56 22.83 2.54
CA GLY A 38 -7.90 23.14 2.04
C GLY A 38 -8.69 21.88 1.62
N ARG A 39 -8.85 21.69 0.30
CA ARG A 39 -9.60 20.60 -0.32
C ARG A 39 -8.76 19.33 -0.55
N GLU A 40 -7.44 19.42 -0.50
CA GLU A 40 -6.53 18.37 -0.95
C GLU A 40 -5.61 17.87 0.17
N TYR A 41 -5.00 16.71 -0.07
CA TYR A 41 -3.97 16.15 0.80
C TYR A 41 -2.61 16.27 0.12
N LEU A 42 -1.64 16.79 0.87
CA LEU A 42 -0.24 16.93 0.46
C LEU A 42 0.58 15.82 1.11
N PHE A 43 1.13 14.94 0.29
CA PHE A 43 1.98 13.84 0.70
C PHE A 43 3.44 14.27 0.60
N HIS A 44 4.24 13.93 1.60
CA HIS A 44 5.69 14.02 1.43
C HIS A 44 6.14 13.04 0.34
N GLU A 45 7.14 13.38 -0.46
CA GLU A 45 7.65 12.50 -1.53
C GLU A 45 8.05 11.10 -1.03
N ASN A 46 8.58 11.04 0.19
CA ASN A 46 9.02 9.81 0.87
C ASN A 46 7.91 9.16 1.71
N ALA A 47 6.65 9.60 1.57
CA ALA A 47 5.54 9.01 2.30
C ALA A 47 5.28 7.58 1.82
N VAL A 48 5.30 6.64 2.76
CA VAL A 48 5.09 5.21 2.51
C VAL A 48 3.82 4.75 3.20
N LYS A 49 3.14 3.80 2.55
CA LYS A 49 2.02 3.10 3.18
C LYS A 49 2.56 2.08 4.18
N ILE A 50 2.19 2.24 5.46
CA ILE A 50 2.43 1.25 6.51
C ILE A 50 1.35 0.17 6.40
N ASP A 51 1.76 -1.06 6.18
CA ASP A 51 0.85 -2.20 6.18
C ASP A 51 0.91 -2.98 7.49
N VAL A 52 -0.20 -2.99 8.23
CA VAL A 52 -0.32 -3.66 9.52
C VAL A 52 -0.61 -5.16 9.39
N LYS A 53 -1.00 -5.67 8.20
CA LYS A 53 -1.56 -7.04 8.05
C LYS A 53 -1.14 -7.81 6.78
N ASN A 54 -0.60 -7.19 5.74
CA ASN A 54 -0.20 -7.82 4.47
C ASN A 54 1.30 -8.13 4.45
N LYS A 55 1.76 -9.03 5.32
CA LYS A 55 2.97 -9.76 4.98
C LYS A 55 2.60 -10.79 3.91
N PRO A 56 3.20 -10.77 2.71
CA PRO A 56 2.95 -11.82 1.73
C PRO A 56 3.33 -13.15 2.37
N THR A 57 2.34 -14.05 2.54
CA THR A 57 2.54 -15.26 3.34
C THR A 57 3.40 -16.32 2.65
N GLY A 58 3.88 -16.07 1.42
CA GLY A 58 4.77 -16.97 0.65
C GLY A 58 4.25 -18.40 0.50
N ARG A 59 2.99 -18.65 0.90
CA ARG A 59 2.53 -19.96 1.34
C ARG A 59 2.29 -20.88 0.15
N LEU A 60 1.91 -20.34 -1.00
CA LEU A 60 1.67 -21.11 -2.21
C LEU A 60 2.97 -21.65 -2.82
N LEU A 61 3.97 -20.79 -3.05
CA LEU A 61 5.28 -21.22 -3.58
C LEU A 61 5.96 -22.21 -2.64
N LYS A 62 5.86 -21.97 -1.32
CA LYS A 62 6.30 -22.94 -0.31
C LYS A 62 5.59 -24.28 -0.48
N ARG A 63 4.26 -24.31 -0.57
CA ARG A 63 3.48 -25.54 -0.79
C ARG A 63 3.81 -26.27 -2.08
N ILE A 64 4.11 -25.56 -3.17
CA ILE A 64 4.50 -26.17 -4.45
C ILE A 64 5.86 -26.85 -4.30
N ARG A 65 6.82 -26.18 -3.66
CA ARG A 65 8.15 -26.75 -3.41
C ARG A 65 8.12 -27.94 -2.43
N ASP A 66 7.31 -27.83 -1.38
CA ASP A 66 7.17 -28.84 -0.33
C ASP A 66 6.12 -29.92 -0.67
N GLY A 67 5.56 -29.91 -1.89
CA GLY A 67 4.52 -30.84 -2.34
C GLY A 67 5.05 -32.27 -2.50
N LYS A 68 4.37 -33.25 -1.91
CA LYS A 68 4.70 -34.68 -2.02
C LYS A 68 4.28 -35.22 -3.40
N LYS A 69 5.10 -36.08 -4.01
CA LYS A 69 4.74 -36.77 -5.27
C LYS A 69 3.42 -37.53 -5.08
N ALA A 70 2.56 -37.45 -6.10
CA ALA A 70 1.30 -38.21 -6.12
C ALA A 70 1.58 -39.71 -5.93
N LYS A 71 0.74 -40.38 -5.13
CA LYS A 71 0.84 -41.83 -4.91
C LYS A 71 0.55 -42.54 -6.24
N PRO A 72 1.32 -43.60 -6.59
CA PRO A 72 1.07 -44.40 -7.79
C PRO A 72 -0.30 -45.08 -7.74
#